data_AF-A0A8J7QNI2-F1
#
_entry.id   AF-A0A8J7QNI2-F1
#
_cell.length_a   1.000
_cell.length_b   1.000
_cell.length_c   1.000
_cell.angle_alpha   90.00
_cell.angle_beta   90.00
_cell.angle_gamma   90.00
#
_symmetry.space_group_name_H-M   'P 1'
#
loop_
_entity.id
_entity.type
_entity.pdbx_description
1 polymer ?
#
loop_
_entity_poly.entity_id
_entity_poly.type
_entity_poly.pdbx_seq_one_letter_code
_entity_poly.pdbx_strand_id
1 'polypeptide(L)'
;GLREELDRCAERRKRGKKGSEAPRGPLLVVGGRCKLSNAAKSIPGVEVVSARKLCVEDLAPGAAPGRLTVWVEPSLDVLEERLRGGGAG
;
A
#
# COMPACT_ATOMS: atom_id res chain seq x y z
N GLY A 1 6.16 7.28 12.93
CA GLY A 1 7.02 7.05 11.75
C GLY A 1 6.76 5.66 11.19
N LEU A 2 7.63 5.13 10.33
CA LEU A 2 7.43 3.81 9.72
C LEU A 2 7.53 2.67 10.74
N ARG A 3 8.45 2.76 11.72
CA ARG A 3 8.63 1.71 12.74
C ARG A 3 7.38 1.56 13.60
N GLU A 4 6.85 2.66 14.11
CA GLU A 4 5.65 2.65 14.97
C GLU A 4 4.43 2.09 14.24
N GLU A 5 4.33 2.36 12.93
CA GLU A 5 3.28 1.82 12.08
C GLU A 5 3.42 0.29 11.89
N LEU A 6 4.64 -0.20 11.72
CA LEU A 6 4.91 -1.64 11.62
C LEU A 6 4.64 -2.37 12.95
N ASP A 7 5.03 -1.77 14.08
CA ASP A 7 4.77 -2.32 15.42
C ASP A 7 3.26 -2.43 15.67
N ARG A 8 2.48 -1.40 15.31
CA ARG A 8 1.01 -1.41 15.36
C ARG A 8 0.39 -2.54 14.52
N CYS A 9 0.95 -2.82 13.34
CA CYS A 9 0.45 -3.85 12.44
C CYS A 9 0.87 -5.27 12.83
N ALA A 10 1.96 -5.42 13.60
CA ALA A 10 2.41 -6.71 14.13
C ALA A 10 1.37 -7.31 15.10
N GLU A 11 0.65 -6.46 15.83
CA GLU A 11 -0.45 -6.87 16.70
C GLU A 11 -1.71 -7.22 15.90
N ARG A 12 -1.98 -8.52 15.74
CA ARG A 12 -3.20 -9.00 15.10
C ARG A 12 -4.40 -8.92 16.05
N ARG A 13 -5.49 -8.35 15.56
CA ARG A 13 -6.75 -8.25 16.31
C ARG A 13 -7.63 -9.46 16.04
N LYS A 14 -8.19 -10.05 17.09
CA LYS A 14 -9.15 -11.16 16.96
C LYS A 14 -10.46 -10.64 16.35
N ARG A 15 -10.99 -11.36 15.35
CA ARG A 15 -12.29 -11.13 14.69
C ARG A 15 -13.21 -12.34 14.89
N GLY A 16 -13.43 -12.73 16.14
CA GLY A 16 -14.32 -13.84 16.50
C GLY A 16 -14.03 -15.12 15.70
N LYS A 17 -15.06 -15.66 15.02
CA LYS A 17 -14.94 -16.87 14.18
C LYS A 17 -14.08 -16.69 12.93
N LYS A 18 -13.77 -15.45 12.50
CA LYS A 18 -12.95 -15.15 11.31
C LYS A 18 -11.43 -15.18 11.57
N GLY A 19 -11.01 -15.56 12.78
CA GLY A 19 -9.59 -15.64 13.13
C GLY A 19 -9.01 -14.30 13.57
N SER A 20 -7.74 -14.04 13.25
CA SER A 20 -7.04 -12.80 13.61
C SER A 20 -6.57 -12.05 12.36
N GLU A 21 -6.69 -10.73 12.36
CA GLU A 21 -6.36 -9.88 11.23
C GLU A 21 -5.44 -8.75 11.66
N ALA A 22 -4.44 -8.46 10.84
CA ALA A 22 -3.58 -7.30 11.03
C ALA A 22 -4.33 -6.04 10.56
N PRO A 23 -4.22 -4.91 11.28
CA PRO A 23 -4.66 -3.63 10.76
C PRO A 23 -4.02 -3.31 9.40
N ARG A 24 -4.74 -2.58 8.53
CA ARG A 24 -4.13 -1.95 7.34
C ARG A 24 -3.00 -1.03 7.81
N GLY A 25 -1.80 -1.28 7.31
CA GLY A 25 -0.57 -0.57 7.62
C GLY A 25 -0.06 0.25 6.44
N PRO A 26 1.27 0.39 6.28
CA PRO A 26 1.81 1.24 5.24
C PRO A 26 1.55 0.66 3.85
N LEU A 27 1.36 1.55 2.89
CA LEU A 27 1.22 1.21 1.48
C LEU A 27 2.54 1.42 0.75
N LEU A 28 3.00 0.41 0.02
CA LEU A 28 4.14 0.53 -0.89
C LEU A 28 3.60 0.65 -2.32
N VAL A 29 3.94 1.74 -3.00
CA VAL A 29 3.53 1.94 -4.41
C VAL A 29 4.71 1.67 -5.31
N VAL A 30 4.50 0.79 -6.30
CA VAL A 30 5.55 0.30 -7.21
C VAL A 30 5.23 0.58 -8.68
N GLY A 31 6.25 0.91 -9.49
CA GLY A 31 6.07 1.14 -10.93
C GLY A 31 5.71 -0.13 -11.73
N GLY A 32 5.99 -1.32 -11.19
CA GLY A 32 5.75 -2.59 -11.86
C GLY A 32 6.02 -3.81 -10.98
N ARG A 33 6.16 -4.98 -11.60
CA ARG A 33 6.50 -6.23 -10.89
C ARG A 33 7.91 -6.12 -10.32
N CYS A 34 8.03 -6.31 -9.01
CA CYS A 34 9.32 -6.28 -8.31
C CYS A 34 9.35 -7.27 -7.13
N LYS A 35 10.55 -7.63 -6.69
CA LYS A 35 10.78 -8.54 -5.56
C LYS A 35 10.15 -8.02 -4.25
N LEU A 36 9.97 -6.71 -4.12
CA LEU A 36 9.31 -6.05 -2.98
C LEU A 36 7.90 -6.62 -2.73
N SER A 37 7.15 -6.95 -3.78
CA SER A 37 5.80 -7.49 -3.65
C SER A 37 5.76 -8.87 -2.96
N ASN A 38 6.82 -9.66 -3.10
CA ASN A 38 6.95 -10.94 -2.39
C ASN A 38 7.41 -10.73 -0.95
N ALA A 39 8.36 -9.82 -0.72
CA ALA A 39 8.84 -9.50 0.62
C ALA A 39 7.74 -8.87 1.50
N ALA A 40 6.90 -8.00 0.95
CA ALA A 40 5.84 -7.36 1.69
C ALA A 40 4.75 -8.32 2.17
N LYS A 41 4.49 -9.41 1.43
CA LYS A 41 3.48 -10.43 1.80
C LYS A 41 3.78 -11.13 3.12
N SER A 42 5.05 -11.22 3.52
CA SER A 42 5.42 -11.83 4.81
C SER A 42 5.29 -10.86 5.98
N ILE A 43 5.07 -9.57 5.73
CA ILE A 43 4.98 -8.53 6.76
C ILE A 43 3.49 -8.21 7.03
N PRO A 44 3.00 -8.41 8.26
CA PRO A 44 1.61 -8.09 8.61
C PRO A 44 1.26 -6.62 8.33
N GLY A 45 0.09 -6.39 7.73
CA GLY A 45 -0.47 -5.06 7.50
C GLY A 45 0.18 -4.25 6.37
N VAL A 46 1.34 -4.66 5.84
CA VAL A 46 1.99 -4.00 4.69
C VAL A 46 1.30 -4.41 3.40
N GLU A 47 0.95 -3.43 2.59
CA GLU A 47 0.32 -3.67 1.28
C GLU A 47 1.18 -3.11 0.15
N VAL A 48 1.06 -3.73 -1.02
CA VAL A 48 1.76 -3.28 -2.23
C VAL A 48 0.78 -3.11 -3.36
N VAL A 49 0.83 -1.97 -4.02
CA VAL A 49 0.00 -1.67 -5.19
C VAL A 49 0.86 -1.15 -6.33
N SER A 50 0.50 -1.49 -7.56
CA SER A 50 1.12 -0.88 -8.73
C SER A 50 0.60 0.54 -8.92
N ALA A 51 1.48 1.48 -9.24
CA ALA A 51 1.10 2.85 -9.61
C ALA A 51 0.04 2.90 -10.72
N ARG A 52 0.05 1.94 -11.66
CA ARG A 52 -0.99 1.83 -12.70
C ARG A 52 -2.38 1.48 -12.15
N LYS A 53 -2.45 0.78 -11.01
CA LYS A 53 -3.69 0.29 -10.38
C LYS A 53 -4.07 1.05 -9.11
N LEU A 54 -3.24 1.97 -8.63
CA LEU A 54 -3.47 2.73 -7.41
C LEU A 54 -4.81 3.49 -7.49
N CYS A 55 -5.66 3.34 -6.48
CA CYS A 55 -6.94 4.02 -6.37
C CYS A 55 -7.08 4.75 -5.03
N VAL A 56 -8.18 5.49 -4.86
CA VAL A 56 -8.45 6.29 -3.65
C VAL A 56 -8.58 5.40 -2.41
N GLU A 57 -9.21 4.23 -2.53
CA GLU A 57 -9.38 3.30 -1.40
C GLU A 57 -8.03 2.78 -0.87
N ASP A 58 -7.02 2.65 -1.75
CA ASP A 58 -5.68 2.26 -1.31
C ASP A 58 -5.06 3.34 -0.42
N LEU A 59 -5.25 4.61 -0.76
CA LEU A 59 -4.69 5.78 -0.06
C LEU A 59 -5.52 6.21 1.16
N ALA A 60 -6.81 5.95 1.15
CA ALA A 60 -7.76 6.38 2.17
C ALA A 60 -8.75 5.24 2.52
N PRO A 61 -8.25 4.14 3.10
CA PRO A 61 -9.10 3.00 3.44
C PRO A 61 -10.17 3.41 4.44
N GLY A 62 -11.44 3.12 4.11
CA GLY A 62 -12.58 3.53 4.94
C GLY A 62 -12.82 5.05 4.98
N ALA A 63 -12.43 5.77 3.91
CA ALA A 63 -12.58 7.22 3.75
C ALA A 63 -11.77 8.07 4.77
N ALA A 64 -10.76 7.50 5.41
CA ALA A 64 -9.83 8.21 6.28
C ALA A 64 -8.56 8.63 5.52
N PRO A 65 -8.32 9.94 5.29
CA PRO A 65 -7.11 10.39 4.60
C PRO A 65 -5.86 10.21 5.46
N GLY A 66 -4.69 10.13 4.81
CA GLY A 66 -3.38 10.18 5.50
C GLY A 66 -2.72 8.82 5.75
N ARG A 67 -3.00 7.80 4.94
CA ARG A 67 -2.28 6.52 5.03
C ARG A 67 -0.79 6.72 4.77
N LEU A 68 0.06 6.16 5.65
CA LEU A 68 1.50 6.17 5.44
C LEU A 68 1.84 5.43 4.13
N THR A 69 2.36 6.17 3.14
CA THR A 69 2.61 5.64 1.80
C THR A 69 4.06 5.88 1.40
N VAL A 70 4.73 4.82 0.95
CA VAL A 70 6.10 4.86 0.46
C VAL A 70 6.08 4.61 -1.05
N TRP A 71 6.75 5.48 -1.79
CA TRP A 71 6.83 5.43 -3.23
C TRP A 71 8.25 5.03 -3.64
N VAL A 72 8.37 4.06 -4.54
CA VAL A 72 9.66 3.86 -5.23
C VAL A 72 9.75 4.82 -6.40
N GLU A 73 10.94 5.28 -6.75
CA GLU A 73 11.12 6.28 -7.81
C GLU A 73 10.39 5.92 -9.13
N PRO A 74 10.48 4.68 -9.67
CA PRO A 74 9.76 4.33 -10.90
C PRO A 74 8.23 4.40 -10.82
N SER A 75 7.67 4.46 -9.61
CA SER A 75 6.23 4.64 -9.44
C SER A 75 5.79 6.08 -9.73
N LEU A 76 6.67 7.06 -9.53
CA LEU A 76 6.38 8.47 -9.77
C LEU A 76 6.25 8.74 -11.27
N ASP A 77 7.15 8.21 -12.09
CA ASP A 77 7.08 8.34 -13.56
C ASP A 77 5.76 7.79 -14.11
N VAL A 78 5.32 6.63 -13.61
CA VAL A 78 4.05 6.01 -14.00
C VAL A 78 2.85 6.86 -13.60
N LEU A 79 2.90 7.52 -12.43
CA LEU A 79 1.83 8.41 -11.99
C LEU A 79 1.83 9.70 -12.78
N GLU A 80 3.00 10.25 -13.10
CA GLU A 80 3.10 11.44 -13.94
C GLU A 80 2.49 11.19 -15.32
N GLU A 81 2.85 10.08 -15.97
CA GLU A 81 2.24 9.62 -17.23
C GLU A 81 0.72 9.51 -17.08
N ARG A 82 0.25 8.82 -16.04
CA ARG A 82 -1.18 8.54 -15.81
C ARG A 82 -1.99 9.79 -15.47
N LEU A 83 -1.42 10.76 -14.75
CA LEU A 83 -2.15 11.89 -14.18
C LEU A 83 -2.04 13.18 -15.01
N ARG A 84 -1.03 13.32 -15.89
CA ARG A 84 -0.88 14.49 -16.76
C ARG A 84 -1.95 14.64 -17.85
N GLY A 85 -2.89 13.70 -17.99
CA GLY A 85 -4.05 13.87 -18.86
C GLY A 85 -3.77 13.80 -20.37
N GLY A 86 -2.77 13.02 -20.79
CA GLY A 86 -2.56 12.73 -22.21
C GLY A 86 -1.51 11.67 -22.47
N GLY A 87 -1.93 10.49 -22.95
CA GLY A 87 -1.04 9.50 -23.56
C GLY A 87 -1.38 8.04 -23.23
N ALA A 88 -1.94 7.36 -24.23
CA ALA A 88 -1.99 5.91 -24.43
C ALA A 88 -2.89 5.06 -23.49
N GLY A 89 -4.11 4.81 -23.98
CA GLY A 89 -5.02 3.77 -23.53
C GLY A 89 -6.46 4.06 -23.88
#